data_AF-A0A9D6FUC4-F1
#
_entry.id   AF-A0A9D6FUC4-F1
#
_cell.length_a   1.000
_cell.length_b   1.000
_cell.length_c   1.000
_cell.angle_alpha   90.00
_cell.angle_beta   90.00
_cell.angle_gamma   90.00
#
_symmetry.space_group_name_H-M   'P 1'
#
loop_
_entity.id
_entity.type
_entity.pdbx_description
1 polymer ?
#
loop_
_entity_poly.entity_id
_entity_poly.type
_entity_poly.pdbx_seq_one_letter_code
_entity_poly.pdbx_strand_id
1 'polypeptide(L)'
;MNCLSCGHGNPATVTYCQKCGGRLDLTADQITASLLDKAKGEQARSTEYYARQALFFGIVLFLIGIAVFLLAGRAPEEDWKIPAVSPAAKYLRYEYKVEKPLPALDLPSPEEKK
;
A
#
# COMPACT_ATOMS: atom_id res chain seq x y z
N MET A 1 12.86 -12.87 -54.25
CA MET A 1 12.18 -12.70 -52.95
C MET A 1 10.81 -13.33 -53.01
N ASN A 2 10.38 -14.01 -51.94
CA ASN A 2 9.09 -14.72 -51.93
C ASN A 2 7.99 -13.81 -51.38
N CYS A 3 6.81 -13.86 -52.00
CA CYS A 3 5.66 -13.11 -51.51
C CYS A 3 5.15 -13.69 -50.20
N LEU A 4 4.99 -12.86 -49.16
CA LEU A 4 4.44 -13.28 -47.85
C LEU A 4 2.96 -13.71 -47.93
N SER A 5 2.22 -13.22 -48.93
CA SER A 5 0.79 -13.52 -49.08
C SER A 5 0.51 -14.83 -49.82
N CYS A 6 1.34 -15.19 -50.81
CA CYS A 6 1.06 -16.34 -51.68
C CYS A 6 2.26 -17.29 -51.93
N GLY A 7 3.42 -16.98 -51.37
CA GLY A 7 4.64 -17.79 -51.48
C GLY A 7 5.34 -17.76 -52.83
N HIS A 8 4.81 -17.03 -53.83
CA HIS A 8 5.40 -17.00 -55.17
C HIS A 8 6.75 -16.27 -55.21
N GLY A 9 7.73 -16.84 -55.91
CA GLY A 9 9.04 -16.22 -56.12
C GLY A 9 8.95 -15.09 -57.13
N ASN A 10 9.24 -13.87 -56.69
CA ASN A 10 9.30 -12.69 -57.54
C ASN A 10 10.74 -12.14 -57.61
N PRO A 11 11.13 -11.50 -58.73
CA PRO A 11 12.41 -10.80 -58.83
C PRO A 11 12.50 -9.66 -57.80
N ALA A 12 13.72 -9.29 -57.39
CA ALA A 12 13.92 -8.28 -56.34
C ALA A 12 13.59 -6.84 -56.79
N THR A 13 13.35 -6.62 -58.08
CA THR A 13 13.08 -5.30 -58.68
C THR A 13 11.60 -4.94 -58.74
N VAL A 14 10.69 -5.89 -58.43
CA VAL A 14 9.25 -5.65 -58.49
C VAL A 14 8.67 -5.31 -57.12
N THR A 15 7.90 -4.24 -57.04
CA THR A 15 7.25 -3.77 -55.80
C THR A 15 5.95 -4.52 -55.49
N TYR A 16 5.42 -5.26 -56.46
CA TYR A 16 4.18 -6.06 -56.34
C TYR A 16 4.39 -7.47 -56.87
N CYS A 17 3.70 -8.43 -56.27
CA CYS A 17 3.71 -9.82 -56.68
C CYS A 17 2.98 -9.99 -58.02
N GLN A 18 3.64 -10.62 -58.98
CA GLN A 18 3.09 -10.87 -60.32
C GLN A 18 1.94 -11.88 -60.34
N LYS A 19 1.75 -12.64 -59.27
CA LYS A 19 0.70 -13.68 -59.17
C LYS A 19 -0.55 -13.19 -58.42
N CYS A 20 -0.38 -12.59 -57.24
CA CYS A 20 -1.51 -12.18 -56.39
C CYS A 20 -1.71 -10.66 -56.31
N GLY A 21 -0.83 -9.85 -56.90
CA GLY A 21 -0.86 -8.39 -56.80
C GLY A 21 -0.45 -7.84 -55.42
N GLY A 22 -0.08 -8.70 -54.46
CA GLY A 22 0.33 -8.28 -53.13
C GLY A 22 1.62 -7.47 -53.14
N ARG A 23 1.67 -6.35 -52.41
CA ARG A 23 2.85 -5.49 -52.31
C ARG A 23 3.99 -6.22 -51.59
N LEU A 24 5.17 -6.25 -52.19
CA LEU A 24 6.33 -6.97 -51.68
C LEU A 24 7.20 -6.09 -50.76
N ASP A 25 7.18 -4.77 -51.01
CA ASP A 25 7.66 -3.77 -50.06
C ASP A 25 6.56 -3.47 -49.03
N LEU A 26 6.46 -4.35 -48.03
CA LEU A 26 5.90 -3.93 -46.74
C LEU A 26 6.99 -3.08 -46.09
N THR A 27 6.91 -1.76 -46.27
CA THR A 27 7.77 -0.85 -45.52
C THR A 27 7.63 -1.16 -44.04
N ALA A 28 8.75 -1.37 -43.36
CA ALA A 28 8.80 -1.61 -41.92
C ALA A 28 7.93 -0.62 -41.14
N ASP A 29 7.75 0.59 -41.68
CA ASP A 29 6.87 1.66 -41.22
C ASP A 29 5.39 1.28 -41.07
N GLN A 30 4.83 0.45 -41.95
CA GLN A 30 3.42 0.02 -41.80
C GLN A 30 3.25 -1.02 -40.70
N ILE A 31 4.25 -1.88 -40.53
CA ILE A 31 4.26 -2.89 -39.48
C ILE A 31 4.43 -2.18 -38.13
N THR A 32 5.39 -1.25 -38.02
CA THR A 32 5.61 -0.47 -36.79
C THR A 32 4.41 0.40 -36.44
N ALA A 33 3.75 1.05 -37.41
CA ALA A 33 2.53 1.80 -37.14
C ALA A 33 1.41 0.92 -36.55
N SER A 34 1.16 -0.25 -37.14
CA SER A 34 0.12 -1.17 -36.64
C SER A 34 0.44 -1.77 -35.27
N LEU A 35 1.74 -1.99 -34.96
CA LEU A 35 2.19 -2.46 -33.66
C LEU A 35 2.10 -1.35 -32.61
N LEU A 36 2.43 -0.11 -32.97
CA LEU A 36 2.32 1.04 -32.10
C LEU A 36 0.85 1.30 -31.71
N ASP A 37 -0.08 1.22 -32.66
CA ASP A 37 -1.49 1.42 -32.39
C ASP A 37 -2.08 0.29 -31.52
N LYS A 38 -1.66 -0.96 -31.75
CA LYS A 38 -2.03 -2.08 -30.86
C LYS A 38 -1.48 -1.91 -29.45
N ALA A 39 -0.21 -1.53 -29.32
CA ALA A 39 0.42 -1.28 -28.02
C ALA A 39 -0.32 -0.16 -27.24
N LYS A 40 -0.69 0.93 -27.92
CA LYS A 40 -1.48 2.01 -27.31
C LYS A 40 -2.88 1.53 -26.87
N GLY A 41 -3.54 0.71 -27.68
CA GLY A 41 -4.86 0.16 -27.35
C GLY A 41 -4.85 -0.79 -26.15
N GLU A 42 -3.83 -1.63 -26.04
CA GLU A 42 -3.63 -2.53 -24.89
C GLU A 42 -3.29 -1.75 -23.61
N GLN A 43 -2.51 -0.67 -23.74
CA GLN A 43 -2.19 0.21 -22.63
C GLN A 43 -3.43 0.94 -22.08
N ALA A 44 -4.35 1.37 -22.95
CA ALA A 44 -5.59 2.02 -22.54
C ALA A 44 -6.58 1.07 -21.82
N ARG A 45 -6.63 -0.22 -22.22
CA ARG A 45 -7.49 -1.20 -21.55
C ARG A 45 -6.96 -1.66 -20.19
N SER A 46 -5.64 -1.76 -20.07
CA SER A 46 -5.02 -2.17 -18.79
C SER A 46 -5.14 -1.09 -17.72
N THR A 47 -5.07 0.20 -18.08
CA THR A 47 -5.20 1.30 -17.10
C THR A 47 -6.59 1.37 -16.47
N GLU A 48 -7.65 0.99 -17.20
CA GLU A 48 -9.02 1.03 -16.66
C GLU A 48 -9.22 0.05 -15.50
N TYR A 49 -8.73 -1.18 -15.63
CA TYR A 49 -8.85 -2.19 -14.58
C TYR A 49 -8.07 -1.79 -13.32
N TYR A 50 -6.83 -1.35 -13.49
CA TYR A 50 -6.00 -0.90 -12.37
C TYR A 50 -6.55 0.36 -11.70
N ALA A 51 -7.03 1.34 -12.46
CA ALA A 51 -7.61 2.56 -11.92
C ALA A 51 -8.86 2.26 -11.08
N ARG A 52 -9.75 1.40 -11.59
CA ARG A 52 -10.96 0.99 -10.88
C ARG A 52 -10.63 0.25 -9.58
N GLN A 53 -9.67 -0.67 -9.62
CA GLN A 53 -9.23 -1.42 -8.45
C GLN A 53 -8.56 -0.51 -7.39
N ALA A 54 -7.69 0.41 -7.81
CA ALA A 54 -7.06 1.38 -6.92
C ALA A 54 -8.08 2.30 -6.24
N LEU A 55 -9.10 2.75 -6.97
CA LEU A 55 -10.19 3.58 -6.45
C LEU A 55 -10.98 2.82 -5.36
N PHE A 56 -11.34 1.56 -5.61
CA PHE A 56 -12.01 0.73 -4.60
C PHE A 56 -11.19 0.56 -3.32
N PHE A 57 -9.90 0.23 -3.44
CA PHE A 57 -9.04 0.12 -2.27
C PHE A 57 -8.88 1.45 -1.52
N GLY A 58 -8.77 2.56 -2.26
CA GLY A 58 -8.72 3.91 -1.69
C GLY A 58 -9.97 4.22 -0.86
N ILE A 59 -11.16 3.93 -1.38
CA ILE A 59 -12.42 4.12 -0.65
C ILE A 59 -12.48 3.24 0.60
N VAL A 60 -12.14 1.96 0.49
CA VAL A 60 -12.18 1.04 1.63
C VAL A 60 -11.24 1.48 2.75
N LEU A 61 -9.99 1.82 2.42
CA LEU A 61 -9.02 2.32 3.40
C LEU A 61 -9.47 3.64 4.04
N PHE A 62 -10.08 4.53 3.25
CA PHE A 62 -10.63 5.79 3.74
C PHE A 62 -11.77 5.58 4.74
N LEU A 63 -12.70 4.66 4.45
CA LEU A 63 -13.79 4.32 5.37
C LEU A 63 -13.29 3.68 6.66
N ILE A 64 -12.29 2.79 6.58
CA ILE A 64 -11.64 2.22 7.76
C ILE A 64 -10.97 3.32 8.59
N GLY A 65 -10.27 4.25 7.95
CA GLY A 65 -9.65 5.40 8.60
C GLY A 65 -10.67 6.29 9.33
N ILE A 66 -11.80 6.60 8.68
CA ILE A 66 -12.91 7.35 9.30
C ILE A 66 -13.47 6.59 10.50
N ALA A 67 -13.70 5.27 10.37
CA ALA A 67 -14.22 4.48 11.47
C ALA A 67 -13.29 4.54 12.69
N VAL A 68 -11.99 4.30 12.49
CA VAL A 68 -10.99 4.40 13.56
C VAL A 68 -10.95 5.81 14.14
N PHE A 69 -10.99 6.85 13.31
CA PHE A 69 -10.99 8.25 13.76
C PHE A 69 -12.21 8.57 14.65
N LEU A 70 -13.40 8.11 14.24
CA LEU A 70 -14.63 8.29 15.02
C LEU A 70 -14.63 7.50 16.32
N LEU A 71 -14.05 6.30 16.35
CA LEU A 71 -13.89 5.52 17.58
C LEU A 71 -12.87 6.16 18.53
N ALA A 72 -11.72 6.63 18.01
CA ALA A 72 -10.67 7.25 18.83
C ALA A 72 -11.13 8.57 19.46
N GLY A 73 -11.93 9.38 18.73
CA GLY A 73 -12.52 10.60 19.27
C GLY A 73 -13.65 10.37 20.29
N ARG A 74 -14.10 9.12 20.46
CA ARG A 74 -15.08 8.71 21.46
C ARG A 74 -14.50 7.73 22.47
N ALA A 75 -13.25 7.93 22.88
CA ALA A 75 -12.73 7.24 24.06
C ALA A 75 -13.74 7.46 25.21
N PRO A 76 -14.37 6.41 25.73
CA PRO A 76 -15.26 6.56 26.85
C PRO A 76 -14.41 6.99 28.03
N GLU A 77 -14.65 8.19 28.55
CA GLU A 77 -14.28 8.55 29.92
C GLU A 77 -15.15 7.69 30.85
N GLU A 78 -14.92 6.38 30.85
CA GLU A 78 -15.40 5.56 31.94
C GLU A 78 -14.57 5.97 33.14
N ASP A 79 -15.23 6.74 34.00
CA ASP A 79 -14.86 7.02 35.37
C ASP A 79 -14.58 5.66 36.02
N TRP A 80 -13.33 5.19 35.94
CA TRP A 80 -12.92 3.88 36.41
C TRP A 80 -13.09 3.88 37.93
N LYS A 81 -14.29 3.53 38.38
CA LYS A 81 -14.63 3.38 39.78
C LYS A 81 -13.83 2.22 40.31
N ILE A 82 -12.66 2.53 40.85
CA ILE A 82 -11.82 1.60 41.59
C ILE A 82 -12.70 1.06 42.73
N PRO A 83 -13.06 -0.24 42.74
CA PRO A 83 -13.98 -0.79 43.74
C PRO A 83 -13.39 -0.82 45.17
N ALA A 84 -12.17 -0.32 45.35
CA ALA A 84 -11.49 -0.24 46.64
C ALA A 84 -11.87 1.00 47.48
N VAL A 85 -12.57 1.99 46.92
CA VAL A 85 -13.04 3.14 47.71
C VAL A 85 -14.39 2.79 48.33
N SER A 86 -14.36 2.06 49.44
CA SER A 86 -15.54 1.95 50.29
C SER A 86 -16.06 3.35 50.65
N PRO A 87 -17.37 3.59 50.73
CA PRO A 87 -17.92 4.90 51.14
C PRO A 87 -17.46 5.36 52.53
N ALA A 88 -16.86 4.47 53.33
CA ALA A 88 -16.22 4.79 54.60
C ALA A 88 -14.92 5.62 54.44
N ALA A 89 -14.25 5.59 53.28
CA ALA A 89 -13.02 6.34 53.05
C ALA A 89 -13.22 7.86 53.04
N LYS A 90 -14.46 8.36 52.85
CA LYS A 90 -14.76 9.80 52.85
C LYS A 90 -14.67 10.44 54.25
N TYR A 91 -14.56 9.63 55.32
CA TYR A 91 -14.56 10.12 56.71
C TYR A 91 -13.28 9.79 57.48
N LEU A 92 -12.37 9.00 56.93
CA LEU A 92 -11.08 8.71 57.56
C LEU A 92 -10.07 9.80 57.19
N ARG A 93 -10.10 10.93 57.93
CA ARG A 93 -8.90 11.77 58.08
C ARG A 93 -7.88 10.96 58.87
N TYR A 94 -7.05 10.19 58.18
CA TYR A 94 -5.87 9.62 58.81
C TYR A 94 -4.82 10.73 58.91
N GLU A 95 -4.50 11.17 60.13
CA GLU A 95 -3.28 11.95 60.34
C GLU A 95 -2.10 11.02 60.07
N TYR A 96 -1.40 11.27 58.97
CA TYR A 96 -0.16 10.57 58.66
C TYR A 96 0.90 11.01 59.68
N LYS A 97 0.97 10.32 60.82
CA LYS A 97 2.16 10.36 61.66
C LYS A 97 3.25 9.63 60.90
N VAL A 98 4.16 10.40 60.31
CA VAL A 98 5.43 9.91 59.79
C VAL A 98 6.16 9.26 60.96
N GLU A 99 6.09 7.94 61.07
CA GLU A 99 7.00 7.23 61.96
C GLU A 99 8.43 7.44 61.45
N LYS A 100 9.32 7.67 62.42
CA LYS A 100 10.68 8.24 62.28
C LYS A 100 11.44 7.69 61.06
N PRO A 101 12.32 8.50 60.44
CA PRO A 101 13.19 8.02 59.37
C PRO A 101 13.93 6.76 59.83
N LEU A 102 13.86 5.70 59.03
CA LEU A 102 14.57 4.46 59.30
C LEU A 102 16.06 4.78 59.50
N PRO A 103 16.74 4.15 60.47
CA PRO A 103 18.18 4.32 60.64
C PRO A 103 18.87 3.93 59.33
N ALA A 104 19.81 4.77 58.89
CA ALA A 104 20.59 4.51 57.70
C ALA A 104 21.25 3.13 57.83
N LEU A 105 20.93 2.23 56.90
CA LEU A 105 21.67 0.98 56.76
C LEU A 105 23.01 1.34 56.12
N ASP A 106 24.09 1.27 56.90
CA ASP A 106 25.45 1.38 56.37
C ASP A 106 25.71 0.16 55.49
N LEU A 107 25.46 0.31 54.19
CA LEU A 107 25.87 -0.66 53.18
C LEU A 107 27.36 -0.45 52.90
N PRO A 108 28.22 -1.47 53.05
CA PRO A 108 29.63 -1.34 52.71
C PRO A 108 29.75 -1.04 51.21
N SER A 109 30.44 0.06 50.90
CA SER A 109 30.77 0.48 49.54
C SER A 109 31.57 -0.62 48.82
N PRO A 110 31.25 -0.94 47.55
CA PRO A 110 31.91 -2.02 46.80
C PRO A 110 33.35 -1.73 46.36
N GLU A 111 33.99 -0.64 46.81
CA GLU A 111 35.34 -0.25 46.40
C GLU A 111 36.45 -0.82 47.31
N GLU A 112 36.45 -2.12 47.60
CA GLU A 112 37.63 -2.73 48.22
C GLU A 112 37.74 -4.24 47.97
N LYS A 113 37.88 -4.67 46.71
CA LYS A 113 38.60 -5.91 46.38
C LYS A 113 39.41 -5.73 45.10
N LYS A 114 40.66 -5.34 45.30
CA LYS A 114 41.77 -5.55 44.36
C LYS A 114 42.19 -7.01 44.37
#